data_AF-A0A2D7FX18-F1
#
_entry.id   AF-A0A2D7FX18-F1
#
_cell.length_a   1.000
_cell.length_b   1.000
_cell.length_c   1.000
_cell.angle_alpha   90.00
_cell.angle_beta   90.00
_cell.angle_gamma   90.00
#
_symmetry.space_group_name_H-M   'P 1'
#
loop_
_entity.id
_entity.type
_entity.pdbx_description
1 polymer ?
#
loop_
_entity_poly.entity_id
_entity_poly.type
_entity_poly.pdbx_seq_one_letter_code
_entity_poly.pdbx_strand_id
1 'polypeptide(L)'
;MRGNSKRWIPFSAGKHSSISLTHCSLSENFDTRSESSNVSLLPITDQYWALVQGRRRMKKPKEWILIIESMVRKHGDGISPSLTQWGERVVLRCLLAGLVVLGLSSCATLVSNATNQLTDNLSAAILDSNDVETIKEAIPAYLVLIDSLVVGERPSPSLLLAAAKLNGAFAVLVSAERSQKLTTKALNYARRGACLESESLCDLAAIDYAVFEQRVKTLEPDEIAPAFALAVAWTSWIQAHSADWAAVGQLARVKGLMNRVIELDDGFDDGGAHLYMGGLETVLPASMGGNPEKGRGHFEKAIQYSEGRFLMAKVVYAEQYAKLMFDQALHDKLLEEVVSADPVAPNLTLINTVAQEQARQLLLESNDYF
;
A
#
# COMPACT_ATOMS: atom_id res chain seq x y z
N MET A 1 -36.40 6.77 -24.88
CA MET A 1 -37.01 5.91 -23.85
C MET A 1 -37.17 4.50 -24.38
N ARG A 2 -36.30 3.58 -23.93
CA ARG A 2 -36.56 2.16 -23.64
C ARG A 2 -35.20 1.59 -23.26
N GLY A 3 -34.99 1.43 -21.95
CA GLY A 3 -33.81 0.79 -21.41
C GLY A 3 -33.87 -0.71 -21.68
N ASN A 4 -32.70 -1.32 -21.82
CA ASN A 4 -32.57 -2.77 -21.72
C ASN A 4 -31.51 -3.08 -20.69
N SER A 5 -31.99 -3.50 -19.54
CA SER A 5 -31.23 -3.93 -18.38
C SER A 5 -31.04 -5.45 -18.43
N LYS A 6 -29.78 -5.87 -18.26
CA LYS A 6 -29.29 -7.15 -17.71
C LYS A 6 -29.57 -8.46 -18.46
N ARG A 7 -28.50 -9.27 -18.62
CA ARG A 7 -28.32 -10.54 -17.88
C ARG A 7 -26.92 -11.13 -18.09
N TRP A 8 -26.15 -11.21 -17.00
CA TRP A 8 -25.06 -12.17 -16.84
C TRP A 8 -25.63 -13.41 -16.11
N ILE A 9 -25.26 -14.59 -16.58
CA ILE A 9 -25.78 -15.90 -16.18
C ILE A 9 -25.17 -16.32 -14.84
N PRO A 10 -25.94 -16.81 -13.84
CA PRO A 10 -25.39 -17.32 -12.58
C PRO A 10 -25.14 -18.83 -12.66
N PHE A 11 -23.96 -19.26 -12.19
CA PHE A 11 -23.66 -20.67 -11.89
C PHE A 11 -24.24 -21.04 -10.52
N SER A 12 -24.95 -22.16 -10.46
CA SER A 12 -25.67 -22.67 -9.29
C SER A 12 -24.75 -23.30 -8.25
N ALA A 13 -24.92 -22.94 -6.97
CA ALA A 13 -24.37 -23.68 -5.83
C ALA A 13 -25.50 -24.41 -5.08
N GLY A 14 -25.29 -25.72 -4.88
CA GLY A 14 -26.20 -26.62 -4.17
C GLY A 14 -26.27 -26.38 -2.66
N LYS A 15 -27.42 -26.73 -2.10
CA LYS A 15 -27.77 -26.73 -0.67
C LYS A 15 -26.89 -27.71 0.11
N HIS A 16 -26.54 -27.40 1.37
CA HIS A 16 -26.97 -28.19 2.54
C HIS A 16 -26.62 -27.54 3.90
N SER A 17 -27.63 -27.54 4.77
CA SER A 17 -27.66 -27.66 6.24
C SER A 17 -26.92 -26.68 7.16
N SER A 18 -27.77 -25.90 7.83
CA SER A 18 -27.72 -25.35 9.18
C SER A 18 -27.11 -26.22 10.28
N ILE A 19 -26.29 -25.62 11.16
CA ILE A 19 -26.20 -25.96 12.59
C ILE A 19 -26.15 -24.66 13.41
N SER A 20 -27.13 -24.53 14.30
CA SER A 20 -27.25 -23.54 15.37
C SER A 20 -26.44 -23.99 16.57
N LEU A 21 -25.64 -23.11 17.17
CA LEU A 21 -25.26 -23.23 18.58
C LEU A 21 -25.34 -21.89 19.30
N THR A 22 -25.86 -22.01 20.51
CA THR A 22 -26.48 -21.02 21.38
C THR A 22 -25.45 -20.49 22.39
N HIS A 23 -25.63 -19.22 22.78
CA HIS A 23 -25.24 -18.57 24.05
C HIS A 23 -23.82 -18.72 24.62
N CYS A 24 -23.17 -17.58 24.85
CA CYS A 24 -22.77 -17.21 26.20
C CYS A 24 -22.76 -15.68 26.35
N SER A 25 -23.79 -15.16 27.01
CA SER A 25 -23.89 -13.77 27.46
C SER A 25 -23.39 -13.69 28.90
N LEU A 26 -22.37 -12.88 29.15
CA LEU A 26 -22.08 -12.37 30.49
C LEU A 26 -21.99 -10.85 30.42
N SER A 27 -23.08 -10.25 30.90
CA SER A 27 -23.20 -8.86 31.31
C SER A 27 -22.40 -8.64 32.59
N GLU A 28 -21.65 -7.54 32.66
CA GLU A 28 -21.40 -6.85 33.92
C GLU A 28 -21.31 -5.34 33.65
N ASN A 29 -22.43 -4.66 33.93
CA ASN A 29 -22.49 -3.22 34.12
C ASN A 29 -21.87 -2.92 35.48
N PHE A 30 -20.89 -2.02 35.53
CA PHE A 30 -20.58 -1.27 36.74
C PHE A 30 -20.54 0.22 36.38
N ASP A 31 -21.57 0.91 36.83
CA ASP A 31 -21.76 2.34 36.79
C ASP A 31 -21.71 2.83 38.25
N THR A 32 -20.67 3.59 38.62
CA THR A 32 -20.71 4.43 39.82
C THR A 32 -20.01 5.75 39.59
N ARG A 33 -20.85 6.74 39.26
CA ARG A 33 -20.87 8.14 39.72
C ARG A 33 -19.56 8.79 40.18
N SER A 34 -19.26 9.85 39.45
CA SER A 34 -18.46 11.01 39.79
C SER A 34 -18.74 11.59 41.18
N GLU A 35 -17.69 11.82 41.95
CA GLU A 35 -17.70 12.73 43.08
C GLU A 35 -16.53 13.72 42.95
N SER A 36 -16.92 14.99 42.94
CA SER A 36 -16.09 16.17 42.75
C SER A 36 -15.11 16.38 43.90
N SER A 37 -13.84 16.61 43.59
CA SER A 37 -12.93 17.35 44.47
C SER A 37 -12.11 18.35 43.65
N ASN A 38 -12.36 19.62 43.93
CA ASN A 38 -11.61 20.77 43.45
C ASN A 38 -10.13 20.63 43.82
N VAL A 39 -9.25 20.58 42.83
CA VAL A 39 -7.86 21.00 42.99
C VAL A 39 -7.49 21.90 41.82
N SER A 40 -7.23 23.15 42.18
CA SER A 40 -6.73 24.25 41.39
C SER A 40 -5.48 23.88 40.57
N LEU A 41 -5.59 23.92 39.24
CA LEU A 41 -4.46 23.88 38.30
C LEU A 41 -4.09 25.32 37.91
N LEU A 42 -2.95 25.81 38.41
CA LEU A 42 -2.23 26.93 37.81
C LEU A 42 -1.09 26.38 36.92
N PRO A 43 -0.76 27.06 35.81
CA PRO A 43 -0.06 26.46 34.68
C PRO A 43 1.46 26.51 34.89
N ILE A 44 2.12 25.34 34.85
CA ILE A 44 3.58 25.23 34.75
C ILE A 44 3.91 24.53 33.44
N THR A 45 3.76 25.22 32.31
CA THR A 45 4.39 24.83 31.03
C THR A 45 4.58 26.04 30.12
N ASP A 46 5.12 27.15 30.66
CA ASP A 46 5.59 28.29 29.86
C ASP A 46 7.12 28.51 29.94
N GLN A 47 7.86 27.51 30.46
CA GLN A 47 9.32 27.52 30.55
C GLN A 47 10.03 26.53 29.61
N TYR A 48 9.29 25.80 28.77
CA TYR A 48 9.88 24.84 27.82
C TYR A 48 10.17 25.41 26.42
N TRP A 49 9.72 26.63 26.11
CA TRP A 49 9.87 27.23 24.77
C TRP A 49 11.08 28.16 24.58
N ALA A 50 11.91 28.38 25.61
CA ALA A 50 13.06 29.31 25.53
C ALA A 50 14.42 28.66 25.18
N LEU A 51 14.48 27.38 24.81
CA LEU A 51 15.75 26.66 24.56
C LEU A 51 15.99 26.17 23.12
N VAL A 52 15.10 26.48 22.15
CA VAL A 52 15.26 26.02 20.75
C VAL A 52 15.80 27.09 19.80
N GLN A 53 15.94 28.35 20.22
CA GLN A 53 16.59 29.39 19.40
C GLN A 53 17.83 29.98 20.05
N GLY A 54 18.91 29.20 20.05
CA GLY A 54 20.23 29.70 20.38
C GLY A 54 21.30 28.76 19.88
N ARG A 55 21.91 29.08 18.73
CA ARG A 55 23.12 28.42 18.24
C ARG A 55 24.20 28.45 19.33
N ARG A 56 24.35 27.36 20.08
CA ARG A 56 25.58 27.03 20.79
C ARG A 56 26.13 25.77 20.16
N ARG A 57 27.22 25.97 19.41
CA ARG A 57 28.19 24.96 18.97
C ARG A 57 28.17 23.77 19.93
N MET A 58 27.77 22.59 19.44
CA MET A 58 27.99 21.35 20.17
C MET A 58 29.49 21.26 20.46
N LYS A 59 29.84 21.30 21.75
CA LYS A 59 31.22 21.14 22.20
C LYS A 59 31.70 19.76 21.74
N LYS A 60 32.85 19.72 21.07
CA LYS A 60 33.45 18.46 20.60
C LYS A 60 33.68 17.54 21.80
N PRO A 61 33.59 16.20 21.64
CA PRO A 61 33.71 15.23 22.74
C PRO A 61 34.93 15.45 23.65
N LYS A 62 36.03 15.98 23.09
CA LYS A 62 37.28 16.28 23.79
C LYS A 62 37.17 17.38 24.86
N GLU A 63 36.27 18.36 24.70
CA GLU A 63 36.08 19.42 25.69
C GLU A 63 35.32 18.93 26.94
N TRP A 64 34.46 17.91 26.78
CA TRP A 64 33.79 17.28 27.92
C TRP A 64 34.76 16.47 28.78
N ILE A 65 35.73 15.79 28.15
CA ILE A 65 36.76 15.03 28.86
C ILE A 65 37.60 15.95 29.75
N LEU A 66 38.01 17.13 29.25
CA LEU A 66 38.80 18.10 30.02
C LEU A 66 38.02 18.71 31.20
N ILE A 67 36.72 18.93 31.05
CA ILE A 67 35.87 19.43 32.14
C ILE A 67 35.72 18.37 33.23
N ILE A 68 35.47 17.11 32.84
CA ILE A 68 35.39 15.97 33.76
C ILE A 68 36.73 15.77 34.50
N GLU A 69 37.85 15.79 33.77
CA GLU A 69 39.19 15.69 34.38
C GLU A 69 39.48 16.84 35.35
N SER A 70 39.04 18.07 35.05
CA SER A 70 39.24 19.22 35.94
C SER A 70 38.41 19.16 37.22
N MET A 71 37.20 18.58 37.16
CA MET A 71 36.34 18.38 38.32
C MET A 71 36.87 17.26 39.23
N VAL A 72 37.38 16.17 38.65
CA VAL A 72 37.99 15.06 39.40
C VAL A 72 39.27 15.53 40.11
N ARG A 73 40.09 16.37 39.46
CA ARG A 73 41.35 16.90 40.03
C ARG A 73 41.12 17.89 41.18
N LYS A 74 39.98 18.58 41.24
CA LYS A 74 39.69 19.62 42.25
C LYS A 74 39.03 19.07 43.52
N HIS A 75 38.66 17.79 43.56
CA HIS A 75 38.06 17.10 44.71
C HIS A 75 38.81 15.82 45.12
N GLY A 76 40.05 15.63 44.65
CA GLY A 76 40.83 14.39 44.83
C GLY A 76 41.46 14.17 46.20
N ASP A 77 41.58 15.20 47.04
CA ASP A 77 42.24 15.09 48.34
C ASP A 77 41.20 14.99 49.46
N GLY A 78 40.71 13.77 49.70
CA GLY A 78 39.79 13.48 50.81
C GLY A 78 38.65 12.49 50.51
N ILE A 79 38.74 11.71 49.44
CA ILE A 79 37.72 10.69 49.14
C ILE A 79 38.09 9.42 49.92
N SER A 80 37.35 9.13 50.99
CA SER A 80 37.43 7.83 51.67
C SER A 80 37.19 6.69 50.67
N PRO A 81 37.85 5.52 50.81
CA PRO A 81 37.72 4.39 49.86
C PRO A 81 36.29 3.84 49.68
N SER A 82 35.32 4.33 50.46
CA SER A 82 33.90 4.04 50.33
C SER A 82 33.19 4.82 49.21
N LEU A 83 33.68 6.01 48.84
CA LEU A 83 33.05 6.89 47.83
C LEU A 83 33.43 6.48 46.39
N THR A 84 34.63 5.95 46.17
CA THR A 84 35.06 5.39 44.87
C THR A 84 34.28 4.12 44.51
N GLN A 85 34.04 3.23 45.48
CA GLN A 85 33.20 2.05 45.29
C GLN A 85 31.72 2.40 45.02
N TRP A 86 31.22 3.52 45.54
CA TRP A 86 29.86 3.99 45.25
C TRP A 86 29.73 4.49 43.81
N GLY A 87 30.71 5.27 43.33
CA GLY A 87 30.76 5.73 41.93
C GLY A 87 30.82 4.57 40.93
N GLU A 88 31.67 3.57 41.17
CA GLU A 88 31.80 2.39 40.30
C GLU A 88 30.51 1.57 40.25
N ARG A 89 29.84 1.36 41.39
CA ARG A 89 28.56 0.63 41.43
C ARG A 89 27.43 1.39 40.74
N VAL A 90 27.40 2.72 40.82
CA VAL A 90 26.41 3.56 40.13
C VAL A 90 26.65 3.53 38.62
N VAL A 91 27.90 3.69 38.17
CA VAL A 91 28.26 3.62 36.74
C VAL A 91 27.97 2.24 36.16
N LEU A 92 28.30 1.15 36.87
CA LEU A 92 28.00 -0.22 36.43
C LEU A 92 26.48 -0.48 36.35
N ARG A 93 25.69 0.03 37.30
CA ARG A 93 24.22 -0.05 37.28
C ARG A 93 23.62 0.77 36.13
N CYS A 94 24.15 1.96 35.85
CA CYS A 94 23.73 2.76 34.71
C CYS A 94 24.11 2.12 33.37
N LEU A 95 25.28 1.48 33.26
CA LEU A 95 25.70 0.72 32.08
C LEU A 95 24.83 -0.54 31.88
N LEU A 96 24.55 -1.29 32.94
CA LEU A 96 23.63 -2.43 32.88
C LEU A 96 22.20 -2.00 32.53
N ALA A 97 21.70 -0.92 33.12
CA ALA A 97 20.39 -0.36 32.76
C ALA A 97 20.36 0.12 31.30
N GLY A 98 21.43 0.77 30.82
CA GLY A 98 21.59 1.16 29.42
C GLY A 98 21.62 -0.05 28.48
N LEU A 99 22.32 -1.12 28.85
CA LEU A 99 22.38 -2.37 28.07
C LEU A 99 21.01 -3.07 28.01
N VAL A 100 20.24 -3.04 29.10
CA VAL A 100 18.88 -3.58 29.14
C VAL A 100 17.92 -2.76 28.27
N VAL A 101 18.02 -1.42 28.29
CA VAL A 101 17.20 -0.53 27.44
C VAL A 101 17.56 -0.69 25.95
N LEU A 102 18.84 -0.86 25.63
CA LEU A 102 19.30 -1.18 24.27
C LEU A 102 18.89 -2.59 23.82
N GLY A 103 18.82 -3.55 24.75
CA GLY A 103 18.33 -4.92 24.47
C GLY A 103 16.84 -4.97 24.13
N LEU A 104 16.00 -4.18 24.81
CA LEU A 104 14.55 -4.18 24.62
C LEU A 104 14.10 -3.50 23.31
N SER A 105 14.84 -2.51 22.83
CA SER A 105 14.55 -1.85 21.54
C SER A 105 14.93 -2.72 20.33
N SER A 106 15.93 -3.61 20.48
CA SER A 106 16.40 -4.50 19.43
C SER A 106 15.41 -5.61 19.06
N CYS A 107 14.67 -6.16 20.03
CA CYS A 107 13.71 -7.24 19.76
C CYS A 107 12.56 -6.80 18.86
N ALA A 108 12.07 -5.56 18.99
CA ALA A 108 10.99 -5.04 18.16
C ALA A 108 11.41 -4.94 16.68
N THR A 109 12.64 -4.47 16.42
CA THR A 109 13.18 -4.36 15.05
C THR A 109 13.49 -5.71 14.41
N LEU A 110 13.90 -6.70 15.21
CA LEU A 110 14.16 -8.06 14.71
C LEU A 110 12.87 -8.75 14.28
N VAL A 111 11.82 -8.65 15.10
CA VAL A 111 10.51 -9.22 14.78
C VAL A 111 9.90 -8.52 13.54
N SER A 112 9.97 -7.19 13.44
CA SER A 112 9.44 -6.48 12.27
C SER A 112 10.15 -6.87 10.98
N ASN A 113 11.48 -7.02 11.02
CA ASN A 113 12.24 -7.43 9.84
C ASN A 113 11.92 -8.86 9.41
N ALA A 114 11.77 -9.78 10.37
CA ALA A 114 11.39 -11.16 10.08
C ALA A 114 9.97 -11.25 9.47
N THR A 115 9.02 -10.46 9.98
CA THR A 115 7.66 -10.40 9.42
C THR A 115 7.64 -9.81 8.01
N ASN A 116 8.39 -8.72 7.77
CA ASN A 116 8.50 -8.12 6.44
C ASN A 116 9.10 -9.11 5.44
N GLN A 117 10.21 -9.77 5.80
CA GLN A 117 10.87 -10.76 4.93
C GLN A 117 9.96 -11.95 4.60
N LEU A 118 9.18 -12.43 5.58
CA LEU A 118 8.18 -13.47 5.33
C LEU A 118 7.13 -13.01 4.32
N THR A 119 6.60 -11.79 4.48
CA THR A 119 5.62 -11.20 3.56
C THR A 119 6.21 -11.02 2.15
N ASP A 120 7.45 -10.56 2.04
CA ASP A 120 8.13 -10.33 0.77
C ASP A 120 8.41 -11.65 0.04
N ASN A 121 8.97 -12.64 0.74
CA ASN A 121 9.23 -13.97 0.18
C ASN A 121 7.95 -14.67 -0.27
N LEU A 122 6.88 -14.54 0.52
CA LEU A 122 5.60 -15.14 0.17
C LEU A 122 4.96 -14.41 -1.02
N SER A 123 5.05 -13.09 -1.07
CA SER A 123 4.59 -12.31 -2.22
C SER A 123 5.33 -12.72 -3.50
N ALA A 124 6.66 -12.86 -3.44
CA ALA A 124 7.46 -13.34 -4.56
C ALA A 124 7.06 -14.77 -4.98
N ALA A 125 6.92 -15.69 -4.03
CA ALA A 125 6.50 -17.07 -4.32
C ALA A 125 5.12 -17.15 -4.99
N ILE A 126 4.18 -16.28 -4.60
CA ILE A 126 2.87 -16.18 -5.23
C ILE A 126 3.00 -15.62 -6.66
N LEU A 127 3.72 -14.52 -6.83
CA LEU A 127 3.87 -13.84 -8.13
C LEU A 127 4.65 -14.68 -9.16
N ASP A 128 5.61 -15.48 -8.71
CA ASP A 128 6.40 -16.37 -9.55
C ASP A 128 5.74 -17.73 -9.81
N SER A 129 4.58 -18.00 -9.20
CA SER A 129 3.82 -19.23 -9.42
C SER A 129 3.20 -19.27 -10.81
N ASN A 130 3.23 -20.43 -11.46
CA ASN A 130 2.51 -20.71 -12.71
C ASN A 130 1.22 -21.51 -12.50
N ASP A 131 0.90 -21.93 -11.26
CA ASP A 131 -0.33 -22.64 -10.92
C ASP A 131 -1.38 -21.67 -10.38
N VAL A 132 -2.18 -21.14 -11.31
CA VAL A 132 -3.23 -20.15 -11.03
C VAL A 132 -4.29 -20.72 -10.06
N GLU A 133 -4.64 -22.00 -10.18
CA GLU A 133 -5.70 -22.61 -9.37
C GLU A 133 -5.25 -22.81 -7.92
N THR A 134 -4.04 -23.33 -7.70
CA THR A 134 -3.46 -23.42 -6.35
C THR A 134 -3.41 -22.05 -5.67
N ILE A 135 -3.01 -21.00 -6.41
CA ILE A 135 -2.97 -19.64 -5.88
C ILE A 135 -4.38 -19.11 -5.56
N LYS A 136 -5.37 -19.32 -6.44
CA LYS A 136 -6.77 -18.94 -6.19
C LYS A 136 -7.30 -19.58 -4.89
N GLU A 137 -6.96 -20.83 -4.63
CA GLU A 137 -7.38 -21.55 -3.41
C GLU A 137 -6.62 -21.07 -2.16
N ALA A 138 -5.35 -20.68 -2.28
CA ALA A 138 -4.50 -20.27 -1.17
C ALA A 138 -4.73 -18.81 -0.71
N ILE A 139 -5.02 -17.89 -1.64
CA ILE A 139 -5.09 -16.45 -1.35
C ILE A 139 -6.06 -16.11 -0.19
N PRO A 140 -7.28 -16.68 -0.07
CA PRO A 140 -8.17 -16.37 1.03
C PRO A 140 -7.56 -16.58 2.42
N ALA A 141 -6.79 -17.66 2.62
CA ALA A 141 -6.11 -17.91 3.89
C ALA A 141 -4.99 -16.89 4.13
N TYR A 142 -4.25 -16.54 3.08
CA TYR A 142 -3.19 -15.56 3.18
C TYR A 142 -3.69 -14.14 3.47
N LEU A 143 -4.84 -13.75 2.90
CA LEU A 143 -5.50 -12.49 3.22
C LEU A 143 -5.81 -12.39 4.73
N VAL A 144 -6.39 -13.44 5.32
CA VAL A 144 -6.66 -13.48 6.77
C VAL A 144 -5.38 -13.40 7.59
N LEU A 145 -4.31 -14.07 7.16
CA LEU A 145 -3.01 -14.00 7.82
C LEU A 145 -2.46 -12.56 7.80
N ILE A 146 -2.40 -11.91 6.64
CA ILE A 146 -1.95 -10.52 6.54
C ILE A 146 -2.82 -9.58 7.37
N ASP A 147 -4.13 -9.80 7.38
CA ASP A 147 -5.05 -8.99 8.17
C ASP A 147 -4.72 -9.08 9.66
N SER A 148 -4.36 -10.26 10.16
CA SER A 148 -3.94 -10.46 11.54
C SER A 148 -2.67 -9.67 11.89
N LEU A 149 -1.74 -9.55 10.93
CA LEU A 149 -0.52 -8.75 11.09
C LEU A 149 -0.84 -7.25 11.08
N VAL A 150 -1.80 -6.83 10.24
CA VAL A 150 -2.22 -5.42 10.14
C VAL A 150 -3.01 -4.95 11.36
N VAL A 151 -3.69 -5.86 12.07
CA VAL A 151 -4.42 -5.57 13.33
C VAL A 151 -3.47 -5.28 14.50
N GLY A 152 -2.18 -5.64 14.40
CA GLY A 152 -1.18 -5.32 15.43
C GLY A 152 -1.07 -3.81 15.72
N GLU A 153 -0.52 -3.46 16.90
CA GLU A 153 -0.56 -2.07 17.41
C GLU A 153 0.10 -1.03 16.50
N ARG A 154 1.12 -1.41 15.71
CA ARG A 154 1.87 -0.52 14.80
C ARG A 154 2.33 -1.27 13.55
N PRO A 155 1.47 -1.48 12.54
CA PRO A 155 1.88 -2.11 11.30
C PRO A 155 2.87 -1.20 10.54
N SER A 156 3.89 -1.80 9.93
CA SER A 156 4.83 -1.08 9.09
C SER A 156 4.14 -0.54 7.82
N PRO A 157 4.64 0.55 7.23
CA PRO A 157 4.11 1.05 5.97
C PRO A 157 4.21 0.00 4.85
N SER A 158 5.32 -0.74 4.78
CA SER A 158 5.52 -1.83 3.82
C SER A 158 4.49 -2.95 3.96
N LEU A 159 4.16 -3.37 5.19
CA LEU A 159 3.11 -4.37 5.43
C LEU A 159 1.75 -3.88 4.95
N LEU A 160 1.41 -2.61 5.19
CA LEU A 160 0.16 -2.01 4.73
C LEU A 160 0.10 -1.94 3.19
N LEU A 161 1.18 -1.53 2.54
CA LEU A 161 1.23 -1.48 1.07
C LEU A 161 1.18 -2.88 0.44
N ALA A 162 1.86 -3.86 1.03
CA ALA A 162 1.77 -5.26 0.60
C ALA A 162 0.35 -5.81 0.79
N ALA A 163 -0.29 -5.54 1.94
CA ALA A 163 -1.67 -5.92 2.20
C ALA A 163 -2.64 -5.28 1.19
N ALA A 164 -2.40 -4.02 0.83
CA ALA A 164 -3.18 -3.33 -0.19
C ALA A 164 -3.03 -3.98 -1.57
N LYS A 165 -1.79 -4.24 -2.01
CA LYS A 165 -1.48 -4.89 -3.29
C LYS A 165 -2.17 -6.25 -3.38
N LEU A 166 -2.07 -7.08 -2.35
CA LEU A 166 -2.67 -8.41 -2.33
C LEU A 166 -4.20 -8.37 -2.37
N ASN A 167 -4.83 -7.55 -1.53
CA ASN A 167 -6.30 -7.41 -1.53
C ASN A 167 -6.81 -6.88 -2.88
N GLY A 168 -6.12 -5.91 -3.47
CA GLY A 168 -6.45 -5.34 -4.77
C GLY A 168 -6.29 -6.35 -5.91
N ALA A 169 -5.19 -7.08 -5.95
CA ALA A 169 -4.92 -8.10 -6.96
C ALA A 169 -5.95 -9.24 -6.92
N PHE A 170 -6.33 -9.71 -5.73
CA PHE A 170 -7.32 -10.78 -5.61
C PHE A 170 -8.75 -10.34 -5.94
N ALA A 171 -9.05 -9.05 -5.84
CA ALA A 171 -10.39 -8.53 -6.07
C ALA A 171 -10.92 -8.75 -7.49
N VAL A 172 -10.04 -8.98 -8.47
CA VAL A 172 -10.43 -9.25 -9.87
C VAL A 172 -10.87 -10.70 -10.10
N LEU A 173 -10.55 -11.61 -9.17
CA LEU A 173 -10.83 -13.05 -9.29
C LEU A 173 -12.10 -13.49 -8.55
N VAL A 174 -12.85 -12.54 -7.98
CA VAL A 174 -14.02 -12.81 -7.14
C VAL A 174 -15.28 -12.13 -7.69
N SER A 175 -16.44 -12.47 -7.10
CA SER A 175 -17.70 -11.81 -7.44
C SER A 175 -17.66 -10.29 -7.20
N ALA A 176 -18.47 -9.53 -7.92
CA ALA A 176 -18.52 -8.07 -7.82
C ALA A 176 -18.73 -7.56 -6.38
N GLU A 177 -19.62 -8.17 -5.60
CA GLU A 177 -19.84 -7.80 -4.19
C GLU A 177 -18.58 -8.01 -3.34
N ARG A 178 -17.85 -9.11 -3.56
CA ARG A 178 -16.62 -9.40 -2.83
C ARG A 178 -15.48 -8.51 -3.29
N SER A 179 -15.43 -8.19 -4.59
CA SER A 179 -14.48 -7.24 -5.18
C SER A 179 -14.59 -5.86 -4.53
N GLN A 180 -15.81 -5.36 -4.30
CA GLN A 180 -16.03 -4.10 -3.58
C GLN A 180 -15.48 -4.11 -2.15
N LYS A 181 -15.71 -5.19 -1.40
CA LYS A 181 -15.18 -5.35 -0.04
C LYS A 181 -13.65 -5.37 -0.02
N LEU A 182 -13.04 -6.15 -0.92
CA LEU A 182 -11.58 -6.29 -1.01
C LEU A 182 -10.90 -5.01 -1.46
N THR A 183 -11.43 -4.33 -2.49
CA THR A 183 -10.85 -3.06 -2.96
C THR A 183 -11.02 -1.92 -1.97
N THR A 184 -12.12 -1.87 -1.21
CA THR A 184 -12.29 -0.91 -0.10
C THR A 184 -11.22 -1.11 0.96
N LYS A 185 -10.97 -2.37 1.31
CA LYS A 185 -9.91 -2.74 2.26
C LYS A 185 -8.52 -2.41 1.72
N ALA A 186 -8.27 -2.72 0.45
CA ALA A 186 -7.02 -2.40 -0.23
C ALA A 186 -6.73 -0.90 -0.21
N LEU A 187 -7.71 -0.06 -0.57
CA LEU A 187 -7.56 1.39 -0.54
C LEU A 187 -7.33 1.92 0.88
N ASN A 188 -7.99 1.35 1.89
CA ASN A 188 -7.74 1.73 3.29
C ASN A 188 -6.29 1.45 3.70
N TYR A 189 -5.78 0.26 3.38
CA TYR A 189 -4.40 -0.10 3.67
C TYR A 189 -3.41 0.74 2.87
N ALA A 190 -3.66 0.99 1.59
CA ALA A 190 -2.80 1.83 0.76
C ALA A 190 -2.71 3.26 1.29
N ARG A 191 -3.84 3.86 1.69
CA ARG A 191 -3.87 5.20 2.30
C ARG A 191 -3.04 5.27 3.58
N ARG A 192 -3.21 4.29 4.47
CA ARG A 192 -2.46 4.24 5.74
C ARG A 192 -0.97 4.02 5.48
N GLY A 193 -0.61 3.09 4.59
CA GLY A 193 0.78 2.81 4.24
C GLY A 193 1.45 4.01 3.60
N ALA A 194 0.84 4.58 2.57
CA ALA A 194 1.37 5.74 1.86
C ALA A 194 1.53 6.96 2.78
N CYS A 195 0.56 7.22 3.66
CA CYS A 195 0.63 8.30 4.65
C CYS A 195 1.76 8.12 5.68
N LEU A 196 2.06 6.87 6.07
CA LEU A 196 3.17 6.59 6.97
C LEU A 196 4.55 6.67 6.28
N GLU A 197 4.62 6.40 4.97
CA GLU A 197 5.83 6.64 4.17
C GLU A 197 6.05 8.14 3.94
N SER A 198 4.98 8.89 3.64
CA SER A 198 5.07 10.33 3.46
C SER A 198 3.79 11.07 3.89
N GLU A 199 3.99 12.14 4.66
CA GLU A 199 2.93 13.06 5.09
C GLU A 199 2.23 13.73 3.90
N SER A 200 2.93 13.90 2.77
CA SER A 200 2.37 14.46 1.54
C SER A 200 1.23 13.58 0.96
N LEU A 201 1.24 12.28 1.26
CA LEU A 201 0.26 11.31 0.78
C LEU A 201 -0.93 11.11 1.73
N CYS A 202 -0.91 11.76 2.90
CA CYS A 202 -2.01 11.71 3.86
C CYS A 202 -3.23 12.50 3.37
N ASP A 203 -4.42 11.97 3.64
CA ASP A 203 -5.72 12.64 3.47
C ASP A 203 -6.03 13.21 2.07
N LEU A 204 -5.34 12.73 1.03
CA LEU A 204 -5.48 13.20 -0.35
C LEU A 204 -6.92 13.15 -0.88
N ALA A 205 -7.75 12.26 -0.34
CA ALA A 205 -9.15 12.12 -0.72
C ALA A 205 -10.08 13.13 -0.05
N ALA A 206 -9.71 13.64 1.12
CA ALA A 206 -10.53 14.54 1.92
C ALA A 206 -10.28 16.02 1.60
N ILE A 207 -9.09 16.34 1.07
CA ILE A 207 -8.73 17.72 0.73
C ILE A 207 -9.35 18.18 -0.59
N ASP A 208 -9.50 19.51 -0.73
CA ASP A 208 -9.94 20.15 -1.96
C ASP A 208 -9.04 19.81 -3.14
N TYR A 209 -9.61 19.69 -4.34
CA TYR A 209 -8.87 19.25 -5.53
C TYR A 209 -7.72 20.18 -5.90
N ALA A 210 -7.89 21.50 -5.74
CA ALA A 210 -6.81 22.45 -6.01
C ALA A 210 -5.63 22.28 -5.04
N VAL A 211 -5.89 21.97 -3.77
CA VAL A 211 -4.86 21.70 -2.76
C VAL A 211 -4.18 20.36 -3.04
N PHE A 212 -4.97 19.35 -3.41
CA PHE A 212 -4.46 18.06 -3.86
C PHE A 212 -3.48 18.22 -5.02
N GLU A 213 -3.84 18.99 -6.05
CA GLU A 213 -2.99 19.16 -7.24
C GLU A 213 -1.64 19.79 -6.87
N GLN A 214 -1.64 20.83 -6.03
CA GLN A 214 -0.40 21.47 -5.59
C GLN A 214 0.47 20.52 -4.76
N ARG A 215 -0.15 19.73 -3.87
CA ARG A 215 0.58 18.77 -3.03
C ARG A 215 1.19 17.63 -3.86
N VAL A 216 0.45 17.11 -4.84
CA VAL A 216 0.97 16.05 -5.72
C VAL A 216 2.14 16.56 -6.58
N LYS A 217 2.10 17.81 -7.03
CA LYS A 217 3.21 18.42 -7.79
C LYS A 217 4.52 18.53 -7.01
N THR A 218 4.48 18.51 -5.68
CA THR A 218 5.67 18.59 -4.83
C THR A 218 6.21 17.23 -4.43
N LEU A 219 5.62 16.11 -4.89
CA LEU A 219 6.16 14.79 -4.58
C LEU A 219 7.55 14.62 -5.18
N GLU A 220 8.46 14.04 -4.42
CA GLU A 220 9.85 13.79 -4.77
C GLU A 220 10.06 12.31 -5.21
N PRO A 221 11.20 11.98 -5.83
CA PRO A 221 11.44 10.63 -6.36
C PRO A 221 11.34 9.48 -5.35
N ASP A 222 11.63 9.71 -4.07
CA ASP A 222 11.52 8.70 -3.02
C ASP A 222 10.06 8.42 -2.60
N GLU A 223 9.12 9.28 -3.00
CA GLU A 223 7.69 9.13 -2.72
C GLU A 223 6.93 8.41 -3.85
N ILE A 224 7.59 8.08 -4.98
CA ILE A 224 6.95 7.47 -6.15
C ILE A 224 6.31 6.14 -5.81
N ALA A 225 7.02 5.24 -5.13
CA ALA A 225 6.53 3.90 -4.83
C ALA A 225 5.24 3.89 -3.98
N PRO A 226 5.16 4.60 -2.84
CA PRO A 226 3.91 4.69 -2.08
C PRO A 226 2.81 5.46 -2.83
N ALA A 227 3.15 6.49 -3.61
CA ALA A 227 2.18 7.23 -4.43
C ALA A 227 1.55 6.34 -5.51
N PHE A 228 2.37 5.53 -6.20
CA PHE A 228 1.91 4.56 -7.19
C PHE A 228 1.02 3.50 -6.54
N ALA A 229 1.45 2.88 -5.44
CA ALA A 229 0.65 1.88 -4.73
C ALA A 229 -0.72 2.42 -4.28
N LEU A 230 -0.76 3.67 -3.80
CA LEU A 230 -2.01 4.37 -3.48
C LEU A 230 -2.88 4.57 -4.72
N ALA A 231 -2.31 5.06 -5.81
CA ALA A 231 -3.04 5.31 -7.05
C ALA A 231 -3.61 4.02 -7.65
N VAL A 232 -2.87 2.91 -7.62
CA VAL A 232 -3.33 1.58 -8.04
C VAL A 232 -4.53 1.12 -7.21
N ALA A 233 -4.39 1.11 -5.89
CA ALA A 233 -5.47 0.67 -5.00
C ALA A 233 -6.73 1.54 -5.15
N TRP A 234 -6.54 2.84 -5.37
CA TRP A 234 -7.63 3.79 -5.60
C TRP A 234 -8.31 3.54 -6.96
N THR A 235 -7.55 3.25 -8.01
CA THR A 235 -8.09 2.86 -9.32
C THR A 235 -8.95 1.61 -9.21
N SER A 236 -8.44 0.56 -8.57
CA SER A 236 -9.18 -0.69 -8.38
C SER A 236 -10.47 -0.48 -7.58
N TRP A 237 -10.44 0.37 -6.55
CA TRP A 237 -11.63 0.75 -5.79
C TRP A 237 -12.66 1.47 -6.65
N ILE A 238 -12.25 2.46 -7.46
CA ILE A 238 -13.17 3.16 -8.38
C ILE A 238 -13.79 2.17 -9.36
N GLN A 239 -13.01 1.25 -9.93
CA GLN A 239 -13.50 0.26 -10.88
C GLN A 239 -14.58 -0.65 -10.26
N ALA A 240 -14.31 -1.20 -9.06
CA ALA A 240 -15.26 -2.05 -8.34
C ALA A 240 -16.53 -1.29 -7.89
N HIS A 241 -16.44 0.03 -7.71
CA HIS A 241 -17.52 0.92 -7.31
C HIS A 241 -18.01 1.83 -8.44
N SER A 242 -17.85 1.40 -9.70
CA SER A 242 -18.17 2.20 -10.89
C SER A 242 -19.65 2.63 -11.00
N ALA A 243 -20.55 1.97 -10.27
CA ALA A 243 -21.95 2.37 -10.13
C ALA A 243 -22.19 3.55 -9.17
N ASP A 244 -21.20 3.92 -8.36
CA ASP A 244 -21.24 5.05 -7.42
C ASP A 244 -20.59 6.30 -8.04
N TRP A 245 -21.41 7.31 -8.30
CA TRP A 245 -20.95 8.59 -8.86
C TRP A 245 -19.92 9.30 -7.97
N ALA A 246 -19.97 9.12 -6.65
CA ALA A 246 -18.99 9.68 -5.73
C ALA A 246 -17.61 8.99 -5.86
N ALA A 247 -17.60 7.70 -6.22
CA ALA A 247 -16.37 6.99 -6.54
C ALA A 247 -15.80 7.47 -7.88
N VAL A 248 -16.64 7.52 -8.92
CA VAL A 248 -16.26 8.02 -10.25
C VAL A 248 -15.73 9.46 -10.20
N GLY A 249 -16.30 10.31 -9.35
CA GLY A 249 -15.82 11.68 -9.14
C GLY A 249 -14.38 11.80 -8.61
N GLN A 250 -13.76 10.72 -8.15
CA GLN A 250 -12.37 10.71 -7.65
C GLN A 250 -11.33 10.40 -8.74
N LEU A 251 -11.76 10.09 -9.97
CA LEU A 251 -10.85 9.74 -11.08
C LEU A 251 -9.77 10.80 -11.35
N ALA A 252 -10.12 12.08 -11.26
CA ALA A 252 -9.17 13.17 -11.49
C ALA A 252 -7.99 13.16 -10.49
N ARG A 253 -8.19 12.62 -9.27
CA ARG A 253 -7.12 12.47 -8.28
C ARG A 253 -6.19 11.33 -8.65
N VAL A 254 -6.76 10.19 -9.06
CA VAL A 254 -5.98 9.04 -9.54
C VAL A 254 -5.11 9.44 -10.74
N LYS A 255 -5.69 10.14 -11.74
CA LYS A 255 -4.93 10.66 -12.89
C LYS A 255 -3.80 11.60 -12.45
N GLY A 256 -4.05 12.47 -11.48
CA GLY A 256 -3.02 13.37 -10.92
C GLY A 256 -1.84 12.62 -10.32
N LEU A 257 -2.10 11.60 -9.49
CA LEU A 257 -1.04 10.76 -8.91
C LEU A 257 -0.28 9.97 -9.98
N MET A 258 -0.98 9.31 -10.91
CA MET A 258 -0.34 8.53 -11.96
C MET A 258 0.51 9.40 -12.90
N ASN A 259 0.03 10.59 -13.26
CA ASN A 259 0.82 11.55 -14.03
C ASN A 259 2.09 11.95 -13.28
N ARG A 260 2.00 12.19 -11.96
CA ARG A 260 3.19 12.55 -11.17
C ARG A 260 4.21 11.41 -11.12
N VAL A 261 3.75 10.17 -11.00
CA VAL A 261 4.62 8.99 -11.08
C VAL A 261 5.35 8.97 -12.42
N ILE A 262 4.63 9.13 -13.54
CA ILE A 262 5.22 9.15 -14.90
C ILE A 262 6.19 10.33 -15.09
N GLU A 263 5.88 11.50 -14.53
CA GLU A 263 6.76 12.68 -14.61
C GLU A 263 8.09 12.48 -13.88
N LEU A 264 8.07 11.76 -12.75
CA LEU A 264 9.25 11.51 -11.93
C LEU A 264 10.06 10.30 -12.42
N ASP A 265 9.36 9.25 -12.87
CA ASP A 265 9.92 8.04 -13.44
C ASP A 265 8.94 7.40 -14.44
N ASP A 266 9.13 7.72 -15.73
CA ASP A 266 8.31 7.26 -16.88
C ASP A 266 8.25 5.72 -16.96
N GLY A 267 9.30 5.03 -16.48
CA GLY A 267 9.44 3.57 -16.53
C GLY A 267 9.10 2.84 -15.24
N PHE A 268 8.60 3.53 -14.21
CA PHE A 268 8.35 2.94 -12.90
C PHE A 268 7.47 1.69 -12.97
N ASP A 269 7.80 0.67 -12.17
CA ASP A 269 7.09 -0.63 -12.11
C ASP A 269 6.95 -1.30 -13.49
N ASP A 270 8.04 -1.32 -14.28
CA ASP A 270 8.07 -1.83 -15.66
C ASP A 270 7.00 -1.17 -16.58
N GLY A 271 6.69 0.11 -16.34
CA GLY A 271 5.63 0.84 -17.04
C GLY A 271 4.22 0.60 -16.49
N GLY A 272 4.09 0.16 -15.24
CA GLY A 272 2.80 -0.08 -14.58
C GLY A 272 1.89 1.15 -14.60
N ALA A 273 2.42 2.36 -14.37
CA ALA A 273 1.64 3.60 -14.43
C ALA A 273 1.04 3.85 -15.82
N HIS A 274 1.77 3.48 -16.86
CA HIS A 274 1.27 3.52 -18.23
C HIS A 274 0.12 2.54 -18.46
N LEU A 275 0.16 1.33 -17.92
CA LEU A 275 -0.97 0.40 -18.05
C LEU A 275 -2.27 0.99 -17.50
N TYR A 276 -2.22 1.56 -16.29
CA TYR A 276 -3.39 2.18 -15.67
C TYR A 276 -3.87 3.42 -16.43
N MET A 277 -2.96 4.29 -16.86
CA MET A 277 -3.31 5.46 -17.65
C MET A 277 -3.89 5.08 -19.02
N GLY A 278 -3.37 4.03 -19.66
CA GLY A 278 -3.91 3.47 -20.91
C GLY A 278 -5.38 3.11 -20.77
N GLY A 279 -5.73 2.38 -19.71
CA GLY A 279 -7.11 2.01 -19.46
C GLY A 279 -8.00 3.18 -19.06
N LEU A 280 -7.51 4.09 -18.21
CA LEU A 280 -8.26 5.29 -17.82
C LEU A 280 -8.58 6.19 -19.01
N GLU A 281 -7.62 6.42 -19.92
CA GLU A 281 -7.84 7.25 -21.10
C GLU A 281 -8.77 6.59 -22.12
N THR A 282 -8.86 5.25 -22.13
CA THR A 282 -9.65 4.50 -23.11
C THR A 282 -11.09 4.24 -22.64
N VAL A 283 -11.28 3.86 -21.37
CA VAL A 283 -12.60 3.50 -20.81
C VAL A 283 -13.48 4.72 -20.56
N LEU A 284 -12.89 5.90 -20.33
CA LEU A 284 -13.65 7.10 -20.04
C LEU A 284 -14.36 7.66 -21.29
N PRO A 285 -15.64 8.06 -21.18
CA PRO A 285 -16.27 8.86 -22.23
C PRO A 285 -15.49 10.15 -22.47
N ALA A 286 -15.57 10.68 -23.71
CA ALA A 286 -14.94 11.95 -24.05
C ALA A 286 -15.37 13.11 -23.14
N SER A 287 -16.62 13.11 -22.67
CA SER A 287 -17.15 14.11 -21.71
C SER A 287 -16.49 14.05 -20.33
N MET A 288 -15.86 12.93 -19.98
CA MET A 288 -15.10 12.73 -18.73
C MET A 288 -13.58 12.81 -18.95
N GLY A 289 -13.16 13.29 -20.12
CA GLY A 289 -11.74 13.48 -20.46
C GLY A 289 -11.02 12.22 -20.92
N GLY A 290 -11.75 11.20 -21.39
CA GLY A 290 -11.16 10.06 -22.09
C GLY A 290 -10.69 10.44 -23.50
N ASN A 291 -9.56 9.88 -23.88
CA ASN A 291 -8.94 10.03 -25.19
C ASN A 291 -8.26 8.70 -25.59
N PRO A 292 -8.93 7.84 -26.37
CA PRO A 292 -8.43 6.53 -26.73
C PRO A 292 -7.03 6.54 -27.38
N GLU A 293 -6.71 7.55 -28.19
CA GLU A 293 -5.38 7.67 -28.82
C GLU A 293 -4.28 7.96 -27.81
N LYS A 294 -4.56 8.75 -26.76
CA LYS A 294 -3.63 8.86 -25.63
C LYS A 294 -3.50 7.53 -24.90
N GLY A 295 -4.63 6.83 -24.70
CA GLY A 295 -4.65 5.51 -24.09
C GLY A 295 -3.76 4.51 -24.81
N ARG A 296 -3.84 4.46 -26.15
CA ARG A 296 -2.94 3.71 -27.00
C ARG A 296 -1.47 4.02 -26.74
N GLY A 297 -1.09 5.30 -26.73
CA GLY A 297 0.31 5.68 -26.47
C GLY A 297 0.80 5.22 -25.10
N HIS A 298 -0.07 5.21 -24.08
CA HIS A 298 0.26 4.63 -22.78
C HIS A 298 0.43 3.10 -22.86
N PHE A 299 -0.46 2.36 -23.52
CA PHE A 299 -0.29 0.91 -23.67
C PHE A 299 1.01 0.55 -24.40
N GLU A 300 1.33 1.25 -25.49
CA GLU A 300 2.58 1.06 -26.24
C GLU A 300 3.82 1.29 -25.35
N LYS A 301 3.80 2.34 -24.51
CA LYS A 301 4.86 2.58 -23.51
C LYS A 301 4.93 1.49 -22.44
N ALA A 302 3.81 1.00 -21.91
CA ALA A 302 3.83 -0.08 -20.92
C ALA A 302 4.47 -1.37 -21.49
N ILE A 303 4.17 -1.68 -22.75
CA ILE A 303 4.81 -2.80 -23.46
C ILE A 303 6.31 -2.52 -23.67
N GLN A 304 6.67 -1.30 -24.01
CA GLN A 304 8.07 -0.90 -24.21
C GLN A 304 8.90 -1.01 -22.93
N TYR A 305 8.43 -0.45 -21.80
CA TYR A 305 9.16 -0.44 -20.53
C TYR A 305 9.33 -1.83 -19.92
N SER A 306 8.32 -2.69 -20.07
CA SER A 306 8.43 -4.09 -19.67
C SER A 306 9.23 -4.95 -20.66
N GLU A 307 9.72 -4.38 -21.77
CA GLU A 307 10.37 -5.11 -22.88
C GLU A 307 9.48 -6.25 -23.41
N GLY A 308 8.16 -6.07 -23.35
CA GLY A 308 7.17 -7.08 -23.72
C GLY A 308 6.99 -8.21 -22.71
N ARG A 309 7.69 -8.20 -21.56
CA ARG A 309 7.58 -9.23 -20.51
C ARG A 309 6.25 -9.17 -19.75
N PHE A 310 5.62 -7.99 -19.66
CA PHE A 310 4.35 -7.83 -18.97
C PHE A 310 3.18 -8.07 -19.93
N LEU A 311 2.77 -9.32 -20.08
CA LEU A 311 1.80 -9.75 -21.11
C LEU A 311 0.41 -9.14 -20.92
N MET A 312 0.02 -8.85 -19.67
CA MET A 312 -1.27 -8.23 -19.38
C MET A 312 -1.42 -6.86 -20.05
N ALA A 313 -0.33 -6.14 -20.31
CA ALA A 313 -0.42 -4.86 -21.03
C ALA A 313 -1.00 -5.03 -22.44
N LYS A 314 -0.66 -6.10 -23.14
CA LYS A 314 -1.23 -6.43 -24.47
C LYS A 314 -2.68 -6.86 -24.39
N VAL A 315 -3.04 -7.66 -23.36
CA VAL A 315 -4.43 -8.11 -23.14
C VAL A 315 -5.34 -6.92 -22.91
N VAL A 316 -4.99 -6.03 -21.99
CA VAL A 316 -5.78 -4.83 -21.69
C VAL A 316 -5.83 -3.89 -22.90
N TYR A 317 -4.73 -3.77 -23.65
CA TYR A 317 -4.71 -2.97 -24.87
C TYR A 317 -5.68 -3.51 -25.94
N ALA A 318 -5.69 -4.82 -26.17
CA ALA A 318 -6.65 -5.47 -27.07
C ALA A 318 -8.09 -5.27 -26.59
N GLU A 319 -8.35 -5.56 -25.31
CA GLU A 319 -9.70 -5.55 -24.74
C GLU A 319 -10.30 -4.14 -24.68
N GLN A 320 -9.51 -3.13 -24.28
CA GLN A 320 -10.04 -1.80 -24.01
C GLN A 320 -9.94 -0.89 -25.22
N TYR A 321 -8.84 -0.93 -25.98
CA TYR A 321 -8.65 -0.03 -27.13
C TYR A 321 -9.06 -0.68 -28.44
N ALA A 322 -8.51 -1.86 -28.78
CA ALA A 322 -8.73 -2.43 -30.12
C ALA A 322 -10.22 -2.74 -30.35
N LYS A 323 -10.91 -3.27 -29.33
CA LYS A 323 -12.37 -3.43 -29.33
C LYS A 323 -13.11 -2.11 -29.50
N LEU A 324 -12.78 -1.09 -28.69
CA LEU A 324 -13.41 0.23 -28.77
C LEU A 324 -13.27 0.87 -30.17
N MET A 325 -12.12 0.66 -30.81
CA MET A 325 -11.81 1.20 -32.13
C MET A 325 -12.25 0.30 -33.29
N PHE A 326 -12.89 -0.83 -33.00
CA PHE A 326 -13.26 -1.85 -33.99
C PHE A 326 -12.07 -2.34 -34.84
N ASP A 327 -10.87 -2.40 -34.25
CA ASP A 327 -9.64 -2.87 -34.90
C ASP A 327 -9.38 -4.35 -34.56
N GLN A 328 -10.07 -5.25 -35.27
CA GLN A 328 -9.93 -6.69 -35.08
C GLN A 328 -8.50 -7.19 -35.35
N ALA A 329 -7.82 -6.62 -36.35
CA ALA A 329 -6.47 -7.04 -36.71
C ALA A 329 -5.47 -6.75 -35.59
N LEU A 330 -5.56 -5.57 -34.96
CA LEU A 330 -4.76 -5.24 -33.78
C LEU A 330 -5.13 -6.13 -32.58
N HIS A 331 -6.43 -6.34 -32.35
CA HIS A 331 -6.93 -7.19 -31.27
C HIS A 331 -6.33 -8.59 -31.33
N ASP A 332 -6.53 -9.29 -32.45
CA ASP A 332 -6.12 -10.69 -32.59
C ASP A 332 -4.59 -10.80 -32.56
N LYS A 333 -3.86 -9.89 -33.21
CA LYS A 333 -2.39 -9.85 -33.18
C LYS A 333 -1.86 -9.77 -31.74
N LEU A 334 -2.37 -8.84 -30.93
CA LEU A 334 -1.90 -8.65 -29.55
C LEU A 334 -2.15 -9.90 -28.70
N LEU A 335 -3.31 -10.53 -28.86
CA LEU A 335 -3.68 -11.71 -28.07
C LEU A 335 -2.93 -12.98 -28.52
N GLU A 336 -2.70 -13.16 -29.81
CA GLU A 336 -1.89 -14.27 -30.33
C GLU A 336 -0.43 -14.17 -29.85
N GLU A 337 0.14 -12.96 -29.81
CA GLU A 337 1.46 -12.72 -29.21
C GLU A 337 1.49 -13.10 -27.72
N VAL A 338 0.42 -12.83 -26.96
CA VAL A 338 0.31 -13.21 -25.55
C VAL A 338 0.24 -14.73 -25.39
N VAL A 339 -0.61 -15.40 -26.18
CA VAL A 339 -0.79 -16.86 -26.13
C VAL A 339 0.49 -17.60 -26.48
N SER A 340 1.32 -17.03 -27.37
CA SER A 340 2.56 -17.64 -27.86
C SER A 340 3.80 -17.32 -27.01
N ALA A 341 3.72 -16.35 -26.10
CA ALA A 341 4.86 -15.94 -25.27
C ALA A 341 5.18 -16.93 -24.15
N ASP A 342 6.42 -16.91 -23.66
CA ASP A 342 6.78 -17.57 -22.40
C ASP A 342 6.23 -16.72 -21.23
N PRO A 343 5.33 -17.26 -20.39
CA PRO A 343 4.79 -16.51 -19.28
C PRO A 343 5.81 -16.30 -18.14
N VAL A 344 6.90 -17.07 -18.09
CA VAL A 344 7.85 -17.05 -16.97
C VAL A 344 8.71 -15.80 -17.01
N ALA A 345 8.52 -14.94 -16.01
CA ALA A 345 9.34 -13.75 -15.79
C ALA A 345 9.32 -13.38 -14.30
N PRO A 346 10.44 -12.84 -13.75
CA PRO A 346 10.51 -12.47 -12.34
C PRO A 346 9.36 -11.53 -11.93
N ASN A 347 8.64 -11.89 -10.88
CA ASN A 347 7.45 -11.22 -10.33
C ASN A 347 6.24 -11.11 -11.28
N LEU A 348 6.28 -11.77 -12.44
CA LEU A 348 5.25 -11.66 -13.49
C LEU A 348 4.64 -12.99 -13.91
N THR A 349 5.21 -14.14 -13.52
CA THR A 349 4.76 -15.46 -13.97
C THR A 349 3.27 -15.70 -13.78
N LEU A 350 2.74 -15.38 -12.59
CA LEU A 350 1.32 -15.60 -12.29
C LEU A 350 0.44 -14.72 -13.17
N ILE A 351 0.73 -13.41 -13.23
CA ILE A 351 -0.10 -12.46 -13.99
C ILE A 351 -0.01 -12.72 -15.50
N ASN A 352 1.15 -13.18 -15.99
CA ASN A 352 1.32 -13.59 -17.38
C ASN A 352 0.56 -14.87 -17.69
N THR A 353 0.52 -15.84 -16.76
CA THR A 353 -0.31 -17.05 -16.91
C THR A 353 -1.80 -16.68 -16.98
N VAL A 354 -2.26 -15.77 -16.11
CA VAL A 354 -3.63 -15.22 -16.17
C VAL A 354 -3.88 -14.47 -17.49
N ALA A 355 -2.91 -13.68 -17.96
CA ALA A 355 -3.01 -12.96 -19.24
C ALA A 355 -3.22 -13.93 -20.41
N GLN A 356 -2.54 -15.08 -20.41
CA GLN A 356 -2.75 -16.11 -21.44
C GLN A 356 -4.12 -16.75 -21.36
N GLU A 357 -4.64 -17.04 -20.17
CA GLU A 357 -6.02 -17.53 -19.99
C GLU A 357 -7.02 -16.53 -20.57
N GLN A 358 -6.88 -15.25 -20.22
CA GLN A 358 -7.75 -14.17 -20.73
C GLN A 358 -7.63 -13.99 -22.24
N ALA A 359 -6.41 -14.03 -22.80
CA ALA A 359 -6.20 -13.88 -24.23
C ALA A 359 -6.87 -15.01 -25.03
N ARG A 360 -6.83 -16.26 -24.55
CA ARG A 360 -7.54 -17.38 -25.18
C ARG A 360 -9.05 -17.17 -25.16
N GLN A 361 -9.61 -16.68 -24.05
CA GLN A 361 -11.05 -16.39 -23.98
C GLN A 361 -11.45 -15.25 -24.93
N LEU A 362 -10.70 -14.15 -24.94
CA LEU A 362 -10.97 -13.01 -25.82
C LEU A 362 -10.86 -13.37 -27.31
N LEU A 363 -9.94 -14.26 -27.69
CA LEU A 363 -9.84 -14.77 -29.07
C LEU A 363 -11.06 -15.63 -29.45
N LEU A 364 -11.56 -16.47 -28.53
CA LEU A 364 -12.78 -17.26 -28.78
C LEU A 364 -14.01 -16.37 -28.99
N GLU A 365 -14.08 -15.25 -28.29
CA GLU A 365 -15.17 -14.27 -28.36
C GLU A 365 -14.98 -13.23 -29.48
N SER A 366 -13.84 -13.21 -30.19
CA SER A 366 -13.49 -12.17 -31.16
C SER A 366 -14.56 -12.00 -32.26
N ASN A 367 -14.99 -13.11 -32.86
CA ASN A 367 -16.02 -13.13 -33.92
C ASN A 367 -17.41 -12.70 -33.45
N ASP A 368 -17.70 -12.75 -32.16
CA ASP A 368 -18.99 -12.32 -31.62
C ASP A 368 -19.05 -10.81 -31.40
N TYR A 369 -17.89 -10.14 -31.37
CA TYR A 369 -17.77 -8.71 -31.07
C TYR A 369 -17.52 -7.83 -32.31
N PHE A 370 -16.64 -8.25 -33.22
CA PHE A 370 -16.32 -7.56 -34.48
C PHE A 370 -17.20 -8.07 -35.62
#